data_AF-A0A0B3B1V4-F1
#
_entry.id   AF-A0A0B3B1V4-F1
#
_cell.length_a   1.000
_cell.length_b   1.000
_cell.length_c   1.000
_cell.angle_alpha   90.00
_cell.angle_beta   90.00
_cell.angle_gamma   90.00
#
_symmetry.space_group_name_H-M   'P 1'
#
loop_
_entity.id
_entity.type
_entity.pdbx_description
1 polymer ?
#
loop_
_entity_poly.entity_id
_entity_poly.type
_entity_poly.pdbx_seq_one_letter_code
_entity_poly.pdbx_strand_id
1 'polypeptide(L)'
;MKALLMALALVMSQSAIAAMCPDGTYVSGNKCTMAPDGSYVGGSKATMAPDGSYVGGSKATMAPDGSYVGGSRSTMCPDGTYVGGSRCVMQPDGSYTGR
;
A
#
# COMPACT_ATOMS: atom_id res chain seq x y z
N MET A 1 -25.44 20.25 -23.17
CA MET A 1 -25.68 19.11 -22.25
C MET A 1 -24.86 17.93 -22.75
N LYS A 2 -23.96 17.41 -21.90
CA LYS A 2 -23.35 16.06 -21.95
C LYS A 2 -22.59 15.75 -23.25
N ALA A 3 -21.29 15.96 -23.34
CA ALA A 3 -20.25 15.32 -22.54
C ALA A 3 -19.00 16.21 -22.61
N LEU A 4 -18.51 16.90 -21.59
CA LEU A 4 -18.23 16.56 -20.20
C LEU A 4 -17.59 15.16 -20.01
N LEU A 5 -16.33 15.25 -19.57
CA LEU A 5 -15.44 14.23 -19.00
C LEU A 5 -14.66 13.37 -19.98
N MET A 6 -13.41 13.13 -19.61
CA MET A 6 -12.42 12.27 -20.26
C MET A 6 -11.60 12.95 -21.36
N ALA A 7 -11.12 14.17 -21.11
CA ALA A 7 -9.79 14.53 -21.57
C ALA A 7 -8.82 13.52 -20.93
N LEU A 8 -8.49 12.52 -21.74
CA LEU A 8 -7.60 11.40 -21.52
C LEU A 8 -6.26 11.91 -20.95
N ALA A 9 -6.18 12.06 -19.63
CA ALA A 9 -4.91 12.16 -18.94
C ALA A 9 -4.24 10.81 -19.11
N LEU A 10 -3.41 10.71 -20.15
CA LEU A 10 -2.44 9.66 -20.39
C LEU A 10 -1.42 9.69 -19.23
N VAL A 11 -1.83 9.26 -18.04
CA VAL A 11 -0.92 9.05 -16.92
C VAL A 11 -0.28 7.70 -17.18
N MET A 12 0.88 7.75 -17.83
CA MET A 12 1.88 6.69 -17.93
C MET A 12 1.69 5.64 -16.83
N SER A 13 1.07 4.51 -17.17
CA SER A 13 0.91 3.38 -16.26
C SER A 13 2.28 2.75 -16.08
N GLN A 14 3.12 3.37 -15.25
CA GLN A 14 4.27 2.69 -14.70
C GLN A 14 3.69 1.54 -13.88
N SER A 15 3.70 0.33 -14.45
CA SER A 15 3.21 -0.91 -13.87
C SER A 15 3.51 -0.88 -12.38
N ALA A 16 2.47 -0.71 -11.56
CA ALA A 16 2.65 -0.79 -10.13
C ALA A 16 2.98 -2.25 -9.86
N ILE A 17 4.25 -2.53 -9.56
CA ILE A 17 4.67 -3.88 -9.22
C ILE A 17 4.10 -4.12 -7.83
N ALA A 18 3.08 -4.95 -7.76
CA ALA A 18 2.59 -5.54 -6.53
C ALA A 18 2.90 -7.04 -6.57
N ALA A 19 3.22 -7.61 -5.42
CA ALA A 19 3.51 -9.02 -5.27
C ALA A 19 2.36 -9.68 -4.52
N MET A 20 1.84 -10.77 -5.07
CA MET A 20 0.99 -11.68 -4.31
C MET A 20 1.87 -12.51 -3.38
N CYS A 21 1.53 -12.51 -2.10
CA CYS A 21 2.23 -13.27 -1.07
C CYS A 21 1.63 -14.68 -0.91
N PRO A 22 2.35 -15.61 -0.26
CA PRO A 22 1.89 -16.99 -0.10
C PRO A 22 0.54 -17.17 0.59
N ASP A 23 0.11 -16.20 1.39
CA ASP A 23 -1.21 -16.18 2.05
C ASP A 23 -2.33 -15.58 1.17
N GLY A 24 -2.02 -15.19 -0.07
CA GLY A 24 -2.95 -14.58 -1.02
C GLY A 24 -3.07 -13.06 -0.89
N THR A 25 -2.42 -12.42 0.08
CA THR A 25 -2.42 -10.97 0.22
C THR A 25 -1.55 -10.29 -0.83
N TYR A 26 -1.78 -9.01 -1.09
CA TYR A 26 -0.97 -8.21 -2.00
C TYR A 26 -0.17 -7.15 -1.25
N VAL A 27 1.12 -7.03 -1.57
CA VAL A 27 2.02 -6.01 -1.00
C VAL A 27 2.59 -5.11 -2.09
N SER A 28 3.00 -3.90 -1.71
CA SER A 28 3.71 -3.01 -2.64
C SER A 28 5.11 -3.53 -2.96
N GLY A 29 5.54 -3.37 -4.21
CA GLY A 29 6.83 -3.84 -4.71
C GLY A 29 6.79 -5.28 -5.24
N ASN A 30 7.97 -5.86 -5.44
CA ASN A 30 8.15 -7.18 -6.05
C ASN A 30 8.49 -8.28 -5.03
N LYS A 31 8.42 -7.98 -3.73
CA LYS A 31 8.89 -8.88 -2.68
C LYS A 31 7.97 -8.85 -1.48
N CYS A 32 7.56 -10.04 -1.06
CA CYS A 32 6.93 -10.29 0.23
C CYS A 32 8.00 -10.61 1.27
N THR A 33 7.94 -9.94 2.41
CA THR A 33 8.72 -10.27 3.61
C THR A 33 7.75 -10.71 4.70
N MET A 34 7.91 -11.93 5.22
CA MET A 34 7.14 -12.42 6.36
C MET A 34 7.64 -11.74 7.63
N ALA A 35 6.72 -11.16 8.39
CA ALA A 35 6.96 -10.60 9.71
C ALA A 35 6.88 -11.68 10.81
N PRO A 36 7.42 -11.42 12.01
CA PRO A 36 7.36 -12.36 13.14
C PRO A 36 5.96 -12.80 13.57
N ASP A 37 4.92 -12.00 13.31
CA ASP A 37 3.51 -12.34 13.59
C ASP A 37 2.86 -13.20 12.49
N GLY A 38 3.61 -13.54 11.44
CA GLY A 38 3.15 -14.32 10.29
C GLY A 38 2.52 -13.50 9.17
N SER A 39 2.31 -12.20 9.34
CA SER A 39 1.82 -11.31 8.28
C SER A 39 2.88 -11.07 7.21
N TYR A 40 2.47 -10.67 6.00
CA TYR A 40 3.38 -10.27 4.94
C TYR A 40 3.37 -8.76 4.70
N VAL A 41 4.57 -8.20 4.50
CA VAL A 41 4.76 -6.79 4.14
C VAL A 41 5.59 -6.64 2.88
N GLY A 42 5.45 -5.50 2.21
CA GLY A 42 6.20 -5.16 1.01
C GLY A 42 7.66 -4.79 1.29
N GLY A 43 8.54 -5.16 0.36
CA GLY A 43 9.96 -4.81 0.40
C GLY A 43 10.82 -5.87 1.09
N SER A 44 12.01 -5.47 1.56
CA SER A 44 13.02 -6.39 2.11
C SER A 44 13.07 -6.44 3.64
N LYS A 45 12.25 -5.64 4.33
CA LYS A 45 12.27 -5.50 5.78
C LYS A 45 10.86 -5.29 6.31
N ALA A 46 10.54 -5.98 7.40
CA ALA A 46 9.42 -5.67 8.26
C ALA A 46 9.88 -4.82 9.45
N THR A 47 9.12 -3.78 9.76
CA THR A 47 9.34 -2.92 10.92
C THR A 47 8.10 -2.97 11.81
N MET A 48 8.29 -3.27 13.09
CA MET A 48 7.22 -3.27 14.08
C MET A 48 6.83 -1.83 14.42
N ALA A 49 5.54 -1.53 14.34
CA ALA A 49 4.95 -0.28 14.75
C ALA A 49 4.66 -0.27 16.27
N PRO A 50 4.43 0.92 16.87
CA PRO A 50 4.10 1.05 18.29
C PRO A 50 2.86 0.27 18.77
N ASP A 51 1.89 0.02 17.89
CA ASP A 51 0.69 -0.78 18.19
C ASP A 51 0.93 -2.31 18.10
N GLY A 52 2.15 -2.73 17.75
CA GLY A 52 2.54 -4.13 17.58
C GLY A 52 2.32 -4.67 16.18
N SER A 53 1.70 -3.92 15.27
CA SER A 53 1.57 -4.32 13.85
C SER A 53 2.91 -4.24 13.12
N TYR A 54 3.01 -4.87 11.94
CA TYR A 54 4.20 -4.80 11.09
C TYR A 54 3.92 -4.08 9.78
N VAL A 55 4.85 -3.22 9.39
CA VAL A 55 4.81 -2.50 8.11
C VAL A 55 6.09 -2.74 7.29
N GLY A 56 5.98 -2.56 5.98
CA GLY A 56 7.11 -2.66 5.07
C GLY A 56 8.09 -1.49 5.18
N GLY A 57 9.38 -1.76 4.98
CA GLY A 57 10.43 -0.76 4.97
C GLY A 57 11.08 -0.53 6.33
N SER A 58 11.70 0.64 6.52
CA SER A 58 12.50 0.97 7.71
C SER A 58 11.80 1.89 8.71
N LYS A 59 10.60 2.39 8.37
CA LYS A 59 9.85 3.36 9.17
C LYS A 59 8.36 3.00 9.15
N ALA A 60 7.72 3.19 10.29
CA ALA A 60 6.27 3.19 10.44
C ALA A 60 5.78 4.63 10.65
N THR A 61 4.74 5.01 9.93
CA THR A 61 4.05 6.31 10.07
C THR A 61 2.62 6.05 10.49
N MET A 62 2.18 6.73 11.56
CA MET A 62 0.79 6.66 12.02
C MET A 62 -0.11 7.47 11.08
N ALA A 63 -1.18 6.87 10.60
CA ALA A 63 -2.23 7.49 9.82
C ALA A 63 -3.25 8.20 10.73
N PRO A 64 -4.08 9.11 10.19
CA PRO A 64 -5.11 9.82 10.96
C PRO A 64 -6.15 8.93 11.65
N ASP A 65 -6.39 7.72 11.17
CA ASP A 65 -7.29 6.73 11.80
C ASP A 65 -6.62 5.92 12.93
N GLY A 66 -5.34 6.17 13.19
CA GLY A 66 -4.54 5.47 14.20
C GLY A 66 -3.83 4.22 13.68
N SER A 67 -4.08 3.78 12.44
CA SER A 67 -3.35 2.68 11.82
C SER A 67 -1.90 3.06 11.47
N TYR A 68 -1.02 2.09 11.25
CA TYR A 68 0.36 2.34 10.83
C TYR A 68 0.62 1.86 9.40
N VAL A 69 1.34 2.69 8.64
CA VAL A 69 1.78 2.36 7.27
C VAL A 69 3.29 2.48 7.14
N GLY A 70 3.85 1.79 6.15
CA GLY A 70 5.28 1.85 5.84
C GLY A 70 5.70 3.18 5.23
N GLY A 71 6.92 3.62 5.52
CA GLY A 71 7.52 4.83 4.95
C GLY A 71 7.26 6.08 5.79
N SER A 72 7.31 7.26 5.15
CA SER A 72 7.27 8.58 5.82
C SER A 72 5.95 9.33 5.61
N ARG A 73 5.00 8.77 4.86
CA ARG A 73 3.74 9.41 4.48
C ARG A 73 2.63 8.37 4.42
N SER A 74 1.44 8.76 4.85
CA SER A 74 0.20 8.02 4.64
C SER A 74 -0.68 8.72 3.61
N THR A 75 -1.41 7.94 2.81
CA THR A 75 -2.39 8.41 1.84
C THR A 75 -3.69 7.65 2.04
N MET A 76 -4.82 8.36 2.15
CA MET A 76 -6.15 7.76 2.23
C MET A 76 -6.59 7.28 0.84
N CYS A 77 -7.10 6.05 0.77
CA CYS A 77 -7.62 5.42 -0.44
C CYS A 77 -9.15 5.55 -0.56
N PRO A 78 -9.73 5.31 -1.75
CA PRO A 78 -11.16 5.44 -1.97
C PRO A 78 -12.07 4.59 -1.07
N ASP A 79 -11.55 3.48 -0.54
CA ASP A 79 -12.25 2.61 0.42
C ASP A 79 -12.11 3.06 1.89
N GLY A 80 -11.43 4.18 2.14
CA GLY A 80 -11.18 4.73 3.47
C GLY A 80 -9.94 4.18 4.17
N THR A 81 -9.24 3.19 3.59
CA THR A 81 -7.99 2.67 4.16
C THR A 81 -6.82 3.63 3.94
N TYR A 82 -5.75 3.47 4.73
CA TYR A 82 -4.51 4.22 4.54
C TYR A 82 -3.39 3.33 4.05
N VAL A 83 -2.62 3.84 3.08
CA VAL A 83 -1.42 3.17 2.55
C VAL A 83 -0.19 4.06 2.67
N GLY A 84 0.99 3.43 2.68
CA GLY A 84 2.27 4.12 2.73
C GLY A 84 2.67 4.72 1.38
N GLY A 85 3.07 5.99 1.34
CA GLY A 85 3.50 6.66 0.10
C GLY A 85 2.61 7.83 -0.28
N SER A 86 2.58 8.13 -1.58
CA SER A 86 1.95 9.31 -2.19
C SER A 86 0.65 9.02 -2.95
N ARG A 87 0.38 7.75 -3.25
CA ARG A 87 -0.81 7.33 -4.00
C ARG A 87 -1.21 5.90 -3.70
N CYS A 88 -2.51 5.64 -3.87
CA CYS A 88 -3.10 4.32 -3.79
C CYS A 88 -3.01 3.57 -5.13
N VAL A 89 -2.78 2.27 -5.05
CA VAL A 89 -2.76 1.34 -6.17
C VAL A 89 -3.72 0.20 -5.86
N MET A 90 -4.81 0.11 -6.63
CA MET A 90 -5.78 -0.98 -6.52
C MET A 90 -5.14 -2.30 -6.94
N GLN A 91 -5.35 -3.33 -6.12
CA GLN A 91 -4.88 -4.70 -6.34
C GLN A 91 -5.99 -5.56 -6.96
N PRO A 92 -5.65 -6.74 -7.51
CA PRO A 92 -6.64 -7.62 -8.13
C PRO A 92 -7.75 -8.10 -7.18
N ASP A 93 -7.49 -8.18 -5.87
CA ASP A 93 -8.48 -8.52 -4.84
C ASP A 93 -9.34 -7.32 -4.38
N GLY A 94 -9.12 -6.15 -4.98
CA GLY A 94 -9.83 -4.91 -4.63
C GLY A 94 -9.20 -4.11 -3.48
N SER A 95 -8.16 -4.65 -2.82
CA SER A 95 -7.42 -3.92 -1.79
C SER A 95 -6.54 -2.81 -2.39
N TYR A 96 -5.98 -1.94 -1.54
CA TYR A 96 -5.01 -0.93 -1.97
C TYR A 96 -3.62 -1.15 -1.35
N THR A 97 -2.59 -0.96 -2.16
CA THR A 97 -1.21 -0.77 -1.68
C THR A 97 -0.73 0.63 -2.03
N GLY A 98 0.35 1.08 -1.39
CA GLY A 98 0.86 2.44 -1.55
C GLY A 98 2.14 2.53 -2.37
N ARG A 99 2.34 3.69 -3.03
CA ARG A 99 3.52 4.01 -3.86
C ARG A 99 4.08 5.40 -3.62
#